data_AF-A0A2S2N6K5-F1
#
_entry.id   AF-A0A2S2N6K5-F1
#
_cell.length_a   1.000
_cell.length_b   1.000
_cell.length_c   1.000
_cell.angle_alpha   90.00
_cell.angle_beta   90.00
_cell.angle_gamma   90.00
#
_symmetry.space_group_name_H-M   'P 1'
#
loop_
_entity.id
_entity.type
_entity.pdbx_description
1 polymer ?
#
loop_
_entity_poly.entity_id
_entity_poly.type
_entity_poly.pdbx_seq_one_letter_code
_entity_poly.pdbx_strand_id
1 'polypeptide(L)'
;MFLLQASEFDWGPELRGAILSSFFYGYISTQLIGGLLGTKIGGVKLIGYGVLCTAILTILTPTAARYSVYLVIVLRIIEGVFEGVVYPGIHAVWSRWAPPAERTRLGSFAFSGSFVGTVFGYPLCGWLAEKYGWPSTFYVPGFVAIIWCVVWLTCITESPVDDKHITKEELNYIVDSIGPTDNNKISFLNYPWKDILTSMPVWAITCAHFCENWGFYTLLTQLPSYMNDVLKFNIGKGSLLSA
;
A
#
# COMPACT_ATOMS: atom_id res chain seq x y z
N MET A 1 10.69 -5.16 -32.15
CA MET A 1 11.52 -6.37 -32.00
C MET A 1 12.08 -6.31 -30.59
N PHE A 2 11.36 -6.89 -29.62
CA PHE A 2 11.78 -6.90 -28.22
C PHE A 2 13.02 -7.79 -28.10
N LEU A 3 14.20 -7.19 -27.99
CA LEU A 3 15.42 -7.93 -27.69
C LEU A 3 15.23 -8.52 -26.29
N LEU A 4 15.11 -9.85 -26.21
CA LEU A 4 15.15 -10.63 -24.98
C LEU A 4 16.51 -10.37 -24.33
N GLN A 5 16.58 -9.36 -23.46
CA GLN A 5 17.76 -9.10 -22.66
C GLN A 5 17.99 -10.34 -21.78
N ALA A 6 19.16 -10.95 -21.90
CA ALA A 6 19.54 -12.11 -21.10
C ALA A 6 19.37 -11.76 -19.61
N SER A 7 18.72 -12.64 -18.84
CA SER A 7 18.48 -12.42 -17.42
C SER A 7 19.82 -12.32 -16.69
N GLU A 8 20.07 -11.20 -16.00
CA GLU A 8 21.27 -10.98 -15.18
C GLU A 8 21.43 -12.04 -14.08
N PHE A 9 20.33 -12.69 -13.67
CA PHE A 9 20.30 -13.75 -12.67
C PHE A 9 19.60 -15.01 -13.19
N ASP A 10 20.25 -16.16 -13.03
CA ASP A 10 19.66 -17.47 -13.35
C ASP A 10 18.90 -18.04 -12.14
N TRP A 11 17.84 -17.34 -11.73
CA TRP A 11 16.96 -17.82 -10.66
C TRP A 11 15.88 -18.73 -11.24
N GLY A 12 15.77 -19.94 -10.70
CA GLY A 12 14.70 -20.89 -11.04
C GLY A 12 13.30 -20.34 -10.69
N PRO A 13 12.24 -20.91 -11.30
CA PRO A 13 10.86 -20.45 -11.11
C PRO A 13 10.40 -20.50 -9.65
N GLU A 14 10.81 -21.51 -8.88
CA GLU A 14 10.51 -21.63 -7.44
C GLU A 14 11.06 -20.45 -6.64
N LEU A 15 12.30 -20.05 -6.92
CA LEU A 15 12.96 -18.96 -6.22
C LEU A 15 12.36 -17.60 -6.58
N ARG A 16 12.00 -17.38 -7.86
CA ARG A 16 11.26 -16.18 -8.29
C ARG A 16 9.90 -16.09 -7.59
N GLY A 17 9.20 -17.23 -7.47
CA GLY A 17 7.95 -17.34 -6.73
C GLY A 17 8.14 -16.98 -5.25
N ALA A 18 9.20 -17.50 -4.62
CA ALA A 18 9.53 -17.19 -3.23
C ALA A 18 9.86 -15.71 -3.02
N ILE A 19 10.62 -15.07 -3.92
CA ILE A 19 10.89 -13.63 -3.86
C ILE A 19 9.59 -12.83 -3.94
N LEU A 20 8.70 -13.16 -4.88
CA LEU A 20 7.44 -12.44 -5.06
C LEU A 20 6.50 -12.62 -3.86
N SER A 21 6.36 -13.84 -3.35
CA SER A 21 5.48 -14.14 -2.22
C SER A 21 6.01 -13.58 -0.89
N SER A 22 7.33 -13.43 -0.75
CA SER A 22 7.97 -13.00 0.50
C SER A 22 7.47 -11.64 1.00
N PHE A 23 7.15 -10.72 0.08
CA PHE A 23 6.54 -9.43 0.42
C PHE A 23 5.20 -9.59 1.15
N PHE A 24 4.34 -10.49 0.68
CA PHE A 24 3.00 -10.67 1.25
C PHE A 24 3.01 -11.23 2.67
N TYR A 25 4.02 -12.04 3.04
CA TYR A 25 4.16 -12.50 4.42
C TYR A 25 4.40 -11.35 5.39
N GLY A 26 5.27 -10.39 5.01
CA GLY A 26 5.46 -9.16 5.78
C GLY A 26 4.19 -8.31 5.83
N TYR A 27 3.56 -8.11 4.67
CA TYR A 27 2.37 -7.27 4.51
C TYR A 27 1.18 -7.71 5.37
N ILE A 28 0.87 -9.00 5.39
CA ILE A 28 -0.25 -9.53 6.19
C ILE A 28 0.04 -9.42 7.68
N SER A 29 1.30 -9.61 8.09
CA SER A 29 1.69 -9.61 9.51
C SER A 29 1.45 -8.27 10.21
N THR A 30 1.47 -7.16 9.46
CA THR A 30 1.43 -5.82 10.04
C THR A 30 0.10 -5.11 9.91
N GLN A 31 -0.89 -5.60 9.16
CA GLN A 31 -2.14 -4.84 8.98
C GLN A 31 -2.89 -4.57 10.29
N LEU A 32 -3.07 -5.60 11.14
CA LEU A 32 -3.76 -5.43 12.43
C LEU A 32 -2.92 -4.59 13.41
N ILE A 33 -1.60 -4.81 13.43
CA ILE A 33 -0.66 -4.05 14.25
C ILE A 33 -0.59 -2.59 13.80
N GLY A 34 -0.64 -2.34 12.51
CA GLY A 34 -0.60 -1.03 11.88
C GLY A 34 -1.79 -0.17 12.29
N GLY A 35 -2.99 -0.75 12.36
CA GLY A 35 -4.17 -0.06 12.89
C GLY A 35 -3.97 0.43 14.33
N LEU A 36 -3.37 -0.42 15.18
CA LEU A 36 -3.08 -0.10 16.58
C LEU A 36 -1.93 0.90 16.73
N LEU A 37 -0.91 0.80 15.87
CA LEU A 37 0.16 1.78 15.83
C LEU A 37 -0.38 3.14 15.41
N GLY A 38 -1.31 3.19 14.44
CA GLY A 38 -1.94 4.42 13.96
C GLY A 38 -2.65 5.19 15.07
N THR A 39 -3.28 4.50 16.02
CA THR A 39 -3.91 5.18 17.17
C THR A 39 -2.89 5.75 18.17
N LYS A 40 -1.70 5.12 18.30
CA LYS A 40 -0.66 5.53 19.25
C LYS A 40 0.31 6.57 18.71
N ILE A 41 0.86 6.33 17.51
CA ILE A 41 1.91 7.17 16.92
C ILE A 41 1.35 8.24 15.99
N GLY A 42 0.09 8.08 15.56
CA GLY A 42 -0.56 8.94 14.58
C GLY A 42 -0.51 8.38 13.16
N GLY A 43 -1.56 8.65 12.37
CA GLY A 43 -1.68 8.12 11.02
C GLY A 43 -0.69 8.74 10.05
N VAL A 44 -0.38 10.03 10.22
CA VAL A 44 0.50 10.77 9.30
C VAL A 44 1.93 10.24 9.39
N LYS A 45 2.46 10.12 10.62
CA LYS A 45 3.79 9.55 10.88
C LYS A 45 3.87 8.08 10.47
N LEU A 46 2.82 7.30 10.74
CA LEU A 46 2.79 5.89 10.37
C LEU A 46 2.93 5.70 8.86
N ILE A 47 2.16 6.44 8.06
CA ILE A 47 2.27 6.41 6.60
C ILE A 47 3.64 6.92 6.16
N GLY A 48 4.06 8.10 6.64
CA GLY A 48 5.29 8.73 6.16
C GLY A 48 6.55 7.92 6.45
N TYR A 49 6.68 7.36 7.66
CA TYR A 49 7.80 6.48 7.99
C TYR A 49 7.69 5.11 7.34
N GLY A 50 6.48 4.56 7.18
CA GLY A 50 6.25 3.31 6.45
C GLY A 50 6.75 3.41 5.01
N VAL A 51 6.26 4.40 4.25
CA VAL A 51 6.65 4.63 2.85
C VAL A 51 8.14 5.00 2.75
N LEU A 52 8.69 5.78 3.70
CA LEU A 52 10.12 6.12 3.70
C LEU A 52 11.00 4.87 3.84
N CYS A 53 10.66 3.98 4.77
CA CYS A 53 11.37 2.71 4.95
C CYS A 53 11.24 1.84 3.69
N THR A 54 10.03 1.67 3.14
CA THR A 54 9.81 0.91 1.90
C THR A 54 10.63 1.48 0.75
N ALA A 55 10.66 2.80 0.59
CA ALA A 55 11.40 3.47 -0.48
C ALA A 55 12.92 3.25 -0.39
N ILE A 56 13.49 3.32 0.82
CA ILE A 56 14.92 3.06 1.05
C ILE A 56 15.24 1.60 0.71
N LEU A 57 14.43 0.64 1.16
CA LEU A 57 14.63 -0.79 0.88
C LEU A 57 14.48 -1.10 -0.61
N THR A 58 13.55 -0.42 -1.28
CA THR A 58 13.36 -0.52 -2.73
C THR A 58 14.63 -0.10 -3.47
N ILE A 59 15.24 1.02 -3.09
CA ILE A 59 16.51 1.49 -3.67
C ILE A 59 17.65 0.51 -3.39
N LEU A 60 17.66 -0.16 -2.24
CA LEU A 60 18.70 -1.13 -1.89
C LEU A 60 18.53 -2.47 -2.61
N THR A 61 17.33 -2.78 -3.11
CA THR A 61 16.99 -4.08 -3.71
C THR A 61 17.91 -4.46 -4.88
N PRO A 62 18.23 -3.57 -5.86
CA PRO A 62 19.15 -3.94 -6.93
C PRO A 62 20.55 -4.30 -6.45
N THR A 63 21.06 -3.58 -5.45
CA THR A 63 22.35 -3.88 -4.83
C THR A 63 22.30 -5.24 -4.14
N ALA A 64 21.27 -5.49 -3.33
CA ALA A 64 21.07 -6.76 -2.66
C ALA A 64 20.99 -7.95 -3.61
N ALA A 65 20.29 -7.79 -4.74
CA ALA A 65 20.15 -8.82 -5.77
C ALA A 65 21.49 -9.28 -6.34
N ARG A 66 22.45 -8.36 -6.51
CA ARG A 66 23.81 -8.67 -6.99
C ARG A 66 24.66 -9.41 -5.96
N TYR A 67 24.38 -9.24 -4.67
CA TYR A 67 25.10 -9.93 -3.60
C TYR A 67 24.50 -11.31 -3.29
N SER A 68 23.18 -11.38 -3.07
CA SER A 68 22.51 -12.62 -2.70
C SER A 68 21.01 -12.53 -2.87
N VAL A 69 20.42 -13.57 -3.43
CA VAL A 69 18.97 -13.71 -3.55
C VAL A 69 18.26 -13.77 -2.18
N TYR A 70 18.92 -14.32 -1.16
CA TYR A 70 18.36 -14.38 0.18
C TYR A 70 18.25 -12.98 0.82
N LEU A 71 19.17 -12.06 0.49
CA LEU A 71 19.06 -10.67 0.92
C LEU A 71 17.83 -9.99 0.28
N VAL A 72 17.54 -10.30 -0.98
CA VAL A 72 16.32 -9.79 -1.65
C VAL A 72 15.07 -10.28 -0.95
N ILE A 73 15.00 -11.56 -0.58
CA ILE A 73 13.86 -12.12 0.18
C ILE A 73 13.70 -11.40 1.51
N VAL A 74 14.79 -11.19 2.25
CA VAL A 74 14.74 -10.46 3.53
C VAL A 74 14.28 -9.03 3.33
N LEU A 75 14.82 -8.30 2.36
CA LEU A 75 14.37 -6.94 2.05
C LEU A 75 12.89 -6.90 1.70
N ARG A 76 12.42 -7.82 0.87
CA ARG A 76 11.01 -7.93 0.47
C ARG A 76 10.08 -8.16 1.65
N ILE A 77 10.46 -9.02 2.60
CA ILE A 77 9.68 -9.22 3.83
C ILE A 77 9.60 -7.91 4.62
N ILE A 78 10.72 -7.21 4.79
CA ILE A 78 10.77 -5.96 5.54
C ILE A 78 9.98 -4.85 4.83
N GLU A 79 10.06 -4.76 3.50
CA GLU A 79 9.21 -3.88 2.69
C GLU A 79 7.74 -4.17 2.95
N GLY A 80 7.33 -5.44 2.93
CA GLY A 80 5.96 -5.83 3.25
C GLY A 80 5.52 -5.37 4.65
N VAL A 81 6.39 -5.54 5.66
CA VAL A 81 6.13 -5.11 7.04
C VAL A 81 5.81 -3.60 7.11
N PHE A 82 6.64 -2.75 6.47
CA PHE A 82 6.44 -1.30 6.50
C PHE A 82 5.34 -0.81 5.55
N GLU A 83 5.10 -1.50 4.45
CA GLU A 83 4.02 -1.14 3.53
C GLU A 83 2.64 -1.54 4.07
N GLY A 84 2.57 -2.63 4.85
CA GLY A 84 1.32 -3.12 5.45
C GLY A 84 0.65 -2.17 6.44
N VAL A 85 1.34 -1.11 6.88
CA VAL A 85 0.76 -0.10 7.78
C VAL A 85 0.09 1.07 7.05
N VAL A 86 0.23 1.17 5.72
CA VAL A 86 -0.26 2.32 4.94
C VAL A 86 -1.79 2.41 4.94
N TYR A 87 -2.50 1.33 4.60
CA TYR A 87 -3.97 1.32 4.59
C TYR A 87 -4.60 1.59 5.97
N PRO A 88 -4.15 0.94 7.07
CA PRO A 88 -4.59 1.32 8.41
C PRO A 88 -4.25 2.77 8.77
N GLY A 89 -3.09 3.26 8.32
CA GLY A 89 -2.67 4.66 8.49
C GLY A 89 -3.63 5.64 7.82
N ILE A 90 -4.10 5.34 6.60
CA ILE A 90 -5.08 6.18 5.88
C ILE A 90 -6.37 6.31 6.71
N HIS A 91 -6.87 5.20 7.25
CA HIS A 91 -8.03 5.23 8.13
C HIS A 91 -7.76 6.02 9.42
N ALA A 92 -6.55 5.92 9.99
CA ALA A 92 -6.18 6.70 11.17
C ALA A 92 -6.15 8.21 10.89
N VAL A 93 -5.62 8.64 9.73
CA VAL A 93 -5.67 10.06 9.32
C VAL A 93 -7.12 10.53 9.18
N TRP A 94 -7.94 9.80 8.43
CA TRP A 94 -9.34 10.19 8.20
C TRP A 94 -10.22 10.11 9.45
N SER A 95 -9.83 9.34 10.47
CA SER A 95 -10.53 9.33 11.75
C SER A 95 -10.53 10.70 12.44
N ARG A 96 -9.49 11.52 12.18
CA ARG A 96 -9.29 12.85 12.77
C ARG A 96 -9.59 14.01 11.81
N TRP A 97 -9.43 13.78 10.52
CA TRP A 97 -9.57 14.83 9.49
C TRP A 97 -10.90 14.81 8.74
N ALA A 98 -11.57 13.66 8.66
CA ALA A 98 -12.80 13.55 7.87
C ALA A 98 -14.06 13.60 8.75
N PRO A 99 -14.94 14.62 8.56
CA PRO A 99 -16.28 14.62 9.09
C PRO A 99 -17.05 13.33 8.72
N PRO A 100 -17.91 12.79 9.59
CA PRO A 100 -18.60 11.51 9.33
C PRO A 100 -19.37 11.45 8.01
N ALA A 101 -20.00 12.56 7.60
CA ALA A 101 -20.76 12.66 6.35
C ALA A 101 -19.88 12.56 5.09
N GLU A 102 -18.60 12.94 5.19
CA GLU A 102 -17.69 13.01 4.04
C GLU A 102 -16.63 11.90 4.04
N ARG A 103 -16.50 11.17 5.15
CA ARG A 103 -15.45 10.17 5.38
C ARG A 103 -15.36 9.12 4.28
N THR A 104 -16.50 8.60 3.83
CA THR A 104 -16.51 7.60 2.75
C THR A 104 -16.02 8.19 1.42
N ARG A 105 -16.38 9.44 1.11
CA ARG A 105 -15.96 10.12 -0.13
C ARG A 105 -14.44 10.36 -0.14
N LEU A 106 -13.92 10.90 0.97
CA LEU A 106 -12.48 11.15 1.13
C LEU A 106 -11.67 9.84 1.15
N GLY A 107 -12.18 8.81 1.82
CA GLY A 107 -11.58 7.47 1.84
C GLY A 107 -11.52 6.86 0.44
N SER A 108 -12.64 6.83 -0.29
CA SER A 108 -12.67 6.28 -1.66
C SER A 108 -11.77 7.05 -2.62
N PHE A 109 -11.66 8.38 -2.46
CA PHE A 109 -10.71 9.17 -3.25
C PHE A 109 -9.26 8.82 -2.94
N ALA A 110 -8.91 8.61 -1.66
CA ALA A 110 -7.57 8.17 -1.29
C ALA A 110 -7.25 6.76 -1.83
N PHE A 111 -8.20 5.83 -1.74
CA PHE A 111 -7.99 4.45 -2.22
C PHE A 111 -7.92 4.34 -3.74
N SER A 112 -8.62 5.19 -4.49
CA SER A 112 -8.54 5.15 -5.96
C SER A 112 -7.13 5.46 -6.49
N GLY A 113 -6.30 6.13 -5.69
CA GLY A 113 -4.89 6.39 -5.98
C GLY A 113 -4.07 5.12 -6.22
N SER A 114 -4.42 3.97 -5.63
CA SER A 114 -3.69 2.70 -5.86
C SER A 114 -3.85 2.20 -7.31
N PHE A 115 -5.04 2.34 -7.87
CA PHE A 115 -5.31 1.98 -9.26
C PHE A 115 -4.59 2.94 -10.21
N VAL A 116 -4.69 4.25 -9.96
CA VAL A 116 -3.97 5.27 -10.72
C VAL A 116 -2.47 4.99 -10.71
N GLY A 117 -1.90 4.72 -9.53
CA GLY A 117 -0.49 4.37 -9.38
C GLY A 117 -0.09 3.13 -10.17
N THR A 118 -0.96 2.11 -10.23
CA THR A 118 -0.70 0.88 -11.01
C THR A 118 -0.71 1.14 -12.52
N VAL A 119 -1.72 1.88 -13.00
CA VAL A 119 -1.91 2.24 -14.42
C VAL A 119 -0.70 3.00 -14.98
N PHE A 120 -0.16 3.95 -14.21
CA PHE A 120 1.01 4.72 -14.64
C PHE A 120 2.33 4.03 -14.29
N GLY A 121 2.38 3.31 -13.16
CA GLY A 121 3.59 2.70 -12.62
C GLY A 121 4.12 1.56 -13.48
N TYR A 122 3.27 0.65 -13.94
CA TYR A 122 3.73 -0.48 -14.75
C TYR A 122 4.34 -0.07 -16.10
N PRO A 123 3.70 0.79 -16.92
CA PRO A 123 4.33 1.29 -18.14
C PRO A 123 5.61 2.07 -17.88
N LEU A 124 5.64 2.89 -16.83
CA LEU A 124 6.84 3.64 -16.45
C LEU A 124 8.00 2.71 -16.11
N CYS A 125 7.76 1.68 -15.29
CA CYS A 125 8.77 0.67 -14.96
C CYS A 125 9.20 -0.12 -16.21
N GLY A 126 8.29 -0.46 -17.12
CA GLY A 126 8.64 -1.10 -18.39
C GLY A 126 9.56 -0.25 -19.26
N TRP A 127 9.22 1.03 -19.42
CA TRP A 127 10.02 2.00 -20.18
C TRP A 127 11.40 2.24 -19.54
N LEU A 128 11.46 2.37 -18.22
CA LEU A 128 12.71 2.50 -17.46
C LEU A 128 13.60 1.27 -17.64
N ALA A 129 13.03 0.07 -17.51
CA ALA A 129 13.77 -1.18 -17.69
C ALA A 129 14.36 -1.31 -19.10
N GLU A 130 13.60 -0.96 -20.13
CA GLU A 130 14.06 -1.04 -21.53
C GLU A 130 15.19 -0.03 -21.81
N LYS A 131 15.06 1.21 -21.34
CA LYS A 131 15.99 2.29 -21.72
C LYS A 131 17.22 2.38 -20.82
N TYR A 132 17.07 2.13 -19.52
CA TYR A 132 18.11 2.34 -18.50
C TYR A 132 18.45 1.08 -17.70
N GLY A 133 17.87 -0.07 -18.07
CA GLY A 133 18.05 -1.34 -17.39
C GLY A 133 17.15 -1.50 -16.16
N TRP A 134 16.94 -2.74 -15.74
CA TRP A 134 16.03 -3.07 -14.64
C TRP A 134 16.33 -2.38 -13.29
N PRO A 135 17.58 -2.03 -12.88
CA PRO A 135 17.79 -1.36 -11.59
C PRO A 135 17.09 0.01 -11.52
N SER A 136 16.91 0.67 -12.67
CA SER A 136 16.26 1.98 -12.74
C SER A 136 14.79 1.94 -12.29
N THR A 137 14.11 0.79 -12.39
CA THR A 137 12.73 0.60 -11.94
C THR A 137 12.60 0.60 -10.42
N PHE A 138 13.71 0.46 -9.70
CA PHE A 138 13.78 0.54 -8.25
C PHE A 138 14.25 1.93 -7.81
N TYR A 139 15.29 2.45 -8.46
CA TYR A 139 15.88 3.74 -8.10
C TYR A 139 14.94 4.93 -8.33
N VAL A 140 14.27 4.99 -9.49
CA VAL A 140 13.43 6.14 -9.84
C VAL A 140 12.19 6.22 -8.94
N PRO A 141 11.34 5.18 -8.81
CA PRO A 141 10.18 5.24 -7.92
C PRO A 141 10.58 5.38 -6.46
N GLY A 142 11.66 4.72 -6.01
CA GLY A 142 12.15 4.85 -4.64
C GLY A 142 12.56 6.29 -4.31
N PHE A 143 13.26 6.98 -5.22
CA PHE A 143 13.63 8.38 -4.98
C PHE A 143 12.42 9.32 -4.99
N VAL A 144 11.47 9.10 -5.92
CA VAL A 144 10.20 9.85 -5.94
C VAL A 144 9.42 9.65 -4.64
N ALA A 145 9.37 8.43 -4.12
CA ALA A 145 8.73 8.12 -2.84
C ALA A 145 9.43 8.81 -1.66
N ILE A 146 10.76 8.90 -1.64
CA ILE A 146 11.49 9.66 -0.61
C ILE A 146 11.10 11.15 -0.65
N ILE A 147 11.09 11.77 -1.83
CA ILE A 147 10.66 13.17 -1.97
C ILE A 147 9.23 13.34 -1.46
N TRP A 148 8.33 12.45 -1.87
CA TRP A 148 6.95 12.46 -1.41
C TRP A 148 6.85 12.32 0.11
N CYS A 149 7.62 11.45 0.74
CA CYS A 149 7.65 11.30 2.20
C CYS A 149 8.10 12.57 2.92
N VAL A 150 9.10 13.28 2.38
CA VAL A 150 9.54 14.56 2.93
C VAL A 150 8.42 15.59 2.86
N VAL A 151 7.74 15.69 1.73
CA VAL A 151 6.57 16.58 1.57
C VAL A 151 5.45 16.17 2.54
N TRP A 152 5.11 14.89 2.61
CA TRP A 152 4.06 14.36 3.47
C TRP A 152 4.30 14.68 4.95
N LEU A 153 5.49 14.36 5.47
CA LEU A 153 5.83 14.55 6.88
C LEU A 153 6.01 16.02 7.28
N THR A 154 6.24 16.92 6.32
CA THR A 154 6.41 18.36 6.59
C THR A 154 5.12 19.15 6.38
N CYS A 155 4.28 18.75 5.43
CA CYS A 155 3.07 19.47 5.07
C CYS A 155 1.81 19.00 5.80
N ILE A 156 1.73 17.72 6.20
CA ILE A 156 0.52 17.15 6.82
C ILE A 156 0.70 17.05 8.33
N THR A 157 -0.33 17.44 9.09
CA THR A 157 -0.33 17.39 10.56
C THR A 157 -1.24 16.29 11.10
N GLU A 158 -0.91 15.77 12.28
CA GLU A 158 -1.61 14.61 12.89
C GLU A 158 -3.04 14.90 13.34
N SER A 159 -3.36 16.17 13.54
CA SER A 159 -4.65 16.65 14.03
C SER A 159 -4.94 18.01 13.37
N PRO A 160 -6.19 18.29 12.98
CA PRO A 160 -6.57 19.60 12.45
C PRO A 160 -6.27 20.75 13.43
N VAL A 161 -6.26 20.47 14.74
CA VAL A 161 -5.93 21.48 15.78
C VAL A 161 -4.45 21.89 15.76
N ASP A 162 -3.57 20.99 15.31
CA ASP A 162 -2.13 21.24 15.22
C ASP A 162 -1.74 21.90 13.88
N ASP A 163 -2.70 22.05 12.96
CA ASP A 163 -2.47 22.61 11.65
C ASP A 163 -2.36 24.14 11.69
N LYS A 164 -1.29 24.68 11.11
CA LYS A 164 -1.03 26.14 11.10
C LYS A 164 -1.74 26.88 9.96
N HIS A 165 -2.18 26.16 8.93
CA HIS A 165 -2.76 26.71 7.71
C HIS A 165 -4.28 26.56 7.65
N ILE A 166 -4.87 25.79 8.59
CA ILE A 166 -6.32 25.60 8.67
C ILE A 166 -7.06 26.90 9.01
N THR A 167 -8.21 27.10 8.38
CA THR A 167 -9.10 28.22 8.72
C THR A 167 -9.89 27.91 9.99
N LYS A 168 -10.27 28.95 10.74
CA LYS A 168 -11.08 28.76 11.97
C LYS A 168 -12.45 28.13 11.67
N GLU A 169 -13.03 28.47 10.53
CA GLU A 169 -14.32 27.95 10.06
C GLU A 169 -14.24 26.45 9.80
N GLU A 170 -13.20 26.02 9.06
CA GLU A 170 -12.95 24.61 8.78
C GLU A 170 -12.60 23.82 10.05
N LEU A 171 -11.74 24.36 10.91
CA LEU A 171 -11.37 23.72 12.17
C LEU A 171 -12.61 23.45 13.04
N ASN A 172 -13.47 24.45 13.21
CA ASN A 172 -14.69 24.31 13.99
C ASN A 172 -15.63 23.28 13.34
N TYR A 173 -15.82 23.33 12.02
CA TYR A 173 -16.64 22.37 11.30
C TYR A 173 -16.17 20.92 11.52
N ILE A 174 -14.86 20.67 11.42
CA ILE A 174 -14.30 19.32 11.60
C ILE A 174 -14.45 18.86 13.05
N VAL A 175 -14.06 19.70 14.01
CA VAL A 175 -14.10 19.35 15.45
C VAL A 175 -15.54 19.13 15.93
N ASP A 176 -16.46 20.00 15.54
CA ASP A 176 -17.88 19.89 15.92
C ASP A 176 -18.55 18.67 15.26
N SER A 177 -18.14 18.32 14.03
CA SER A 177 -18.70 17.17 13.31
C SER A 177 -18.16 15.82 13.81
N ILE A 178 -16.91 15.76 14.26
CA ILE A 178 -16.29 14.53 14.78
C ILE A 178 -16.69 14.29 16.25
N GLY A 179 -16.89 15.37 17.01
CA GLY A 179 -17.18 15.32 18.44
C GLY A 179 -15.93 15.12 19.30
N PRO A 180 -16.09 14.94 20.63
CA PRO A 180 -14.97 14.76 21.55
C PRO A 180 -14.15 13.54 21.14
N THR A 181 -12.95 13.76 20.65
CA THR A 181 -11.99 12.67 20.42
C THR A 181 -11.46 12.28 21.79
N ASP A 182 -11.84 11.08 22.25
CA ASP A 182 -11.41 10.56 23.53
C ASP A 182 -9.88 10.36 23.47
N ASN A 183 -9.12 11.33 24.00
CA ASN A 183 -7.66 11.32 24.04
C ASN A 183 -7.11 10.29 25.04
N ASN A 184 -8.00 9.51 25.67
CA ASN A 184 -7.62 8.40 26.51
C ASN A 184 -6.90 7.34 25.67
N LYS A 185 -5.57 7.29 25.82
CA LYS A 185 -4.71 6.25 25.25
C LYS A 185 -5.07 4.91 25.88
N ILE A 186 -6.06 4.22 25.32
CA ILE A 186 -6.42 2.86 25.77
C ILE A 186 -5.20 1.96 25.55
N SER A 187 -4.74 1.33 26.63
CA SER A 187 -3.68 0.33 26.57
C SER A 187 -4.11 -0.85 25.68
N PHE A 188 -3.17 -1.48 24.98
CA PHE A 188 -3.46 -2.62 24.09
C PHE A 188 -4.25 -3.74 24.77
N LEU A 189 -3.99 -3.95 26.06
CA LEU A 189 -4.64 -4.96 26.91
C LEU A 189 -6.08 -4.57 27.31
N ASN A 190 -6.44 -3.30 27.19
CA ASN A 190 -7.74 -2.77 27.61
C ASN A 190 -8.75 -2.67 26.45
N TYR A 191 -8.37 -3.04 25.22
CA TYR A 191 -9.33 -3.17 24.13
C TYR A 191 -10.23 -4.39 24.38
N PRO A 192 -11.55 -4.28 24.13
CA PRO A 192 -12.49 -5.39 24.30
C PRO A 192 -12.37 -6.38 23.14
N TRP A 193 -11.21 -7.05 23.02
CA TRP A 193 -10.89 -7.98 21.93
C TRP A 193 -11.91 -9.10 21.80
N LYS A 194 -12.38 -9.63 22.93
CA LYS A 194 -13.42 -10.65 22.94
C LYS A 194 -14.70 -10.15 22.28
N ASP A 195 -15.18 -8.97 22.67
CA ASP A 195 -16.42 -8.42 22.14
C ASP A 195 -16.29 -8.10 20.65
N ILE A 196 -15.15 -7.52 20.23
CA ILE A 196 -14.83 -7.27 18.81
C ILE A 196 -14.84 -8.57 18.01
N LEU A 197 -14.14 -9.61 18.48
CA LEU A 197 -14.05 -10.89 17.78
C LEU A 197 -15.34 -11.72 17.83
N THR A 198 -16.27 -11.43 18.74
CA THR A 198 -17.60 -12.06 18.77
C THR A 198 -18.69 -11.24 18.08
N SER A 199 -18.37 -10.05 17.59
CA SER A 199 -19.32 -9.12 16.98
C SER A 199 -19.73 -9.57 15.57
N MET A 200 -21.03 -9.71 15.34
CA MET A 200 -21.59 -10.07 14.04
C MET A 200 -21.22 -9.06 12.93
N PRO A 201 -21.31 -7.73 13.14
CA PRO A 201 -20.83 -6.74 12.15
C PRO A 201 -19.38 -6.93 11.72
N VAL A 202 -18.47 -7.27 12.64
CA VAL A 202 -17.06 -7.48 12.32
C VAL A 202 -16.91 -8.67 11.38
N TRP A 203 -17.58 -9.79 11.67
CA TRP A 203 -17.57 -10.96 10.80
C TRP A 203 -18.25 -10.72 9.45
N ALA A 204 -19.33 -9.93 9.41
CA ALA A 204 -19.98 -9.56 8.15
C ALA A 204 -19.02 -8.78 7.22
N ILE A 205 -18.28 -7.81 7.77
CA ILE A 205 -17.28 -7.04 7.01
C ILE A 205 -16.12 -7.94 6.58
N THR A 206 -15.62 -8.81 7.47
CA THR A 206 -14.54 -9.76 7.15
C THR A 206 -14.93 -10.70 6.00
N CYS A 207 -16.14 -11.28 6.05
CA CYS A 207 -16.65 -12.15 4.99
C CYS A 207 -16.82 -11.38 3.67
N ALA A 208 -17.36 -10.16 3.71
CA ALA A 208 -17.51 -9.33 2.51
C ALA A 208 -16.15 -8.99 1.88
N HIS A 209 -15.18 -8.58 2.68
CA HIS A 209 -13.82 -8.26 2.22
C HIS A 209 -13.10 -9.49 1.67
N PHE A 210 -13.28 -10.65 2.29
CA PHE A 210 -12.75 -11.91 1.79
C PHE A 210 -13.33 -12.28 0.42
N CYS A 211 -14.65 -12.18 0.25
CA CYS A 211 -15.32 -12.45 -1.03
C CYS A 211 -14.87 -11.46 -2.12
N GLU A 212 -14.72 -10.18 -1.78
CA GLU A 212 -14.22 -9.15 -2.69
C GLU A 212 -12.79 -9.44 -3.15
N ASN A 213 -11.87 -9.73 -2.22
CA ASN A 213 -10.48 -10.06 -2.55
C ASN A 213 -10.40 -11.34 -3.38
N TRP A 214 -11.16 -12.38 -3.02
CA TRP A 214 -11.22 -13.61 -3.81
C TRP A 214 -11.64 -13.31 -5.24
N GLY A 215 -12.77 -12.60 -5.42
CA GLY A 215 -13.30 -12.25 -6.73
C GLY A 215 -12.30 -11.44 -7.55
N PHE A 216 -11.68 -10.44 -6.92
CA PHE A 216 -10.67 -9.58 -7.54
C PHE A 216 -9.46 -10.38 -8.03
N TYR A 217 -8.82 -11.17 -7.16
CA TYR A 217 -7.64 -11.96 -7.56
C TYR A 217 -7.99 -13.08 -8.56
N THR A 218 -9.18 -13.65 -8.50
CA THR A 218 -9.64 -14.64 -9.48
C THR A 218 -9.76 -14.00 -10.85
N LEU A 219 -10.42 -12.84 -10.96
CA LEU A 219 -10.49 -12.11 -12.22
C LEU A 219 -9.10 -11.70 -12.70
N LEU A 220 -8.27 -11.13 -11.83
CA LEU A 220 -6.93 -10.69 -12.19
C LEU A 220 -6.06 -11.83 -12.76
N THR A 221 -6.14 -13.04 -12.17
CA THR A 221 -5.32 -14.19 -12.59
C THR A 221 -5.90 -14.98 -13.75
N GLN A 222 -7.23 -15.15 -13.81
CA GLN A 222 -7.89 -16.03 -14.78
C GLN A 222 -8.41 -15.30 -16.01
N LEU A 223 -8.64 -13.99 -15.95
CA LEU A 223 -9.20 -13.23 -17.07
C LEU A 223 -8.29 -13.27 -18.31
N PRO A 224 -6.95 -13.14 -18.22
CA PRO A 224 -6.08 -13.27 -19.39
C PRO A 224 -6.16 -14.67 -20.01
N SER A 225 -6.10 -15.73 -19.21
CA SER A 225 -6.22 -17.11 -19.70
C SER A 225 -7.58 -17.36 -20.35
N TYR A 226 -8.67 -16.88 -19.75
CA TYR A 226 -10.02 -17.00 -20.32
C TYR A 226 -10.16 -16.28 -21.68
N MET A 227 -9.64 -15.05 -21.78
CA MET A 227 -9.66 -14.25 -23.01
C MET A 227 -8.88 -14.93 -24.14
N ASN A 228 -7.75 -15.58 -23.83
CA ASN A 228 -6.94 -16.28 -24.83
C ASN A 228 -7.52 -17.67 -25.17
N ASP A 229 -7.79 -18.49 -24.16
CA ASP A 229 -8.09 -19.91 -24.35
C ASP A 229 -9.53 -20.17 -24.79
N VAL A 230 -10.49 -19.41 -24.25
CA VAL A 230 -11.92 -19.57 -24.56
C VAL A 230 -12.35 -18.60 -25.65
N LEU A 231 -12.06 -17.30 -25.47
CA LEU A 231 -12.49 -16.26 -26.41
C LEU A 231 -11.58 -16.10 -27.63
N LYS A 232 -10.44 -16.82 -27.67
CA LYS A 232 -9.46 -16.80 -28.77
C LYS A 232 -8.96 -15.40 -29.13
N PHE A 233 -8.97 -14.49 -28.16
CA PHE A 233 -8.54 -13.11 -28.34
C PHE A 233 -7.01 -13.03 -28.20
N ASN A 234 -6.32 -12.50 -29.20
CA ASN A 234 -4.85 -12.50 -29.25
C ASN A 234 -4.27 -11.38 -28.35
N ILE A 235 -3.92 -11.75 -27.11
CA ILE A 235 -3.50 -10.82 -26.04
C ILE A 235 -2.17 -10.11 -26.34
N GLY A 236 -1.40 -10.57 -27.34
CA GLY A 236 -0.12 -9.95 -27.74
C GLY A 236 -0.21 -8.48 -28.18
N LYS A 237 -1.40 -7.96 -28.50
CA LYS A 237 -1.66 -6.52 -28.73
C LYS A 237 -2.54 -5.86 -27.65
N GLY A 238 -3.12 -6.65 -26.76
CA GLY A 238 -4.12 -6.21 -25.77
C GLY A 238 -3.55 -5.74 -24.43
N SER A 239 -2.25 -5.93 -24.18
CA SER A 239 -1.63 -5.57 -22.90
C SER A 239 -1.69 -4.07 -22.58
N LEU A 240 -1.93 -3.22 -23.58
CA LEU A 240 -2.15 -1.77 -23.42
C LEU A 240 -3.63 -1.41 -23.18
N LEU A 241 -4.56 -2.32 -23.50
CA LEU A 241 -6.01 -2.19 -23.28
C LEU A 241 -6.46 -2.83 -21.96
N SER A 242 -5.61 -3.66 -21.36
CA SER A 242 -5.84 -4.30 -20.05
C SER A 242 -5.22 -3.51 -18.89
N ALA A 243 -4.63 -2.34 -19.17
CA ALA A 243 -4.18 -1.36 -18.19
C ALA A 243 -5.29 -0.36 -17.89
#